data_AF-A0A949AA51-F1
#
_entry.id   AF-A0A949AA51-F1
#
_cell.length_a   1.000
_cell.length_b   1.000
_cell.length_c   1.000
_cell.angle_alpha   90.00
_cell.angle_beta   90.00
_cell.angle_gamma   90.00
#
_symmetry.space_group_name_H-M   'P 1'
#
loop_
_entity.id
_entity.type
_entity.pdbx_description
1 polymer ?
#
loop_
_entity_poly.entity_id
_entity_poly.type
_entity_poly.pdbx_seq_one_letter_code
_entity_poly.pdbx_strand_id
1 'polypeptide(L)'
;MANQRFSFQSMRENARIAGAEKSRKRQLLFHFTIAGVAFAISLLYQAMRPIMRLGGMVAAGGPYAIEHPAPSWVWIMPVSILFGMACFFINLFCRRPEAVNLMPLAWPGLFLSLGWNFLEFALAPPGGGLAWGWLICGMLFVLMGGLPLLLAFKPAREKIRSRLQNGEGLSPYAFQWLLVAGGVYLGIVFFRSVVG
;
A
#
# COMPACT_ATOMS: atom_id res chain seq x y z
N MET A 1 53.93 -29.81 20.24
CA MET A 1 52.47 -29.95 20.09
C MET A 1 51.83 -28.62 20.48
N ALA A 2 51.43 -27.82 19.49
CA ALA A 2 51.00 -26.45 19.69
C ALA A 2 49.54 -26.39 20.15
N ASN A 3 49.33 -25.70 21.27
CA ASN A 3 48.06 -25.56 21.98
C ASN A 3 47.15 -24.59 21.21
N GLN A 4 46.26 -25.12 20.36
CA GLN A 4 45.26 -24.30 19.67
C GLN A 4 44.19 -23.84 20.68
N ARG A 5 44.40 -22.66 21.25
CA ARG A 5 43.38 -21.97 22.04
C ARG A 5 42.17 -21.70 21.14
N PHE A 6 41.10 -22.45 21.37
CA PHE A 6 39.75 -22.12 20.93
C PHE A 6 39.39 -20.72 21.43
N SER A 7 39.67 -19.70 20.61
CA SER A 7 39.38 -18.31 20.93
C SER A 7 37.98 -17.96 20.43
N PHE A 8 37.17 -17.29 21.27
CA PHE A 8 35.90 -16.71 20.83
C PHE A 8 36.06 -15.76 19.63
N GLN A 9 37.23 -15.14 19.45
CA GLN A 9 37.54 -14.37 18.25
C GLN A 9 37.69 -15.26 17.01
N SER A 10 38.39 -16.41 17.13
CA SER A 10 38.49 -17.38 16.03
C SER A 10 37.15 -18.04 15.71
N MET A 11 36.27 -18.20 16.70
CA MET A 11 34.88 -18.58 16.46
C MET A 11 34.07 -17.47 15.81
N ARG A 12 34.29 -16.19 16.11
CA ARG A 12 33.65 -15.06 15.38
C ARG A 12 34.16 -14.91 13.94
N GLU A 13 35.44 -15.16 13.70
CA GLU A 13 36.03 -15.16 12.35
C GLU A 13 35.64 -16.38 11.52
N ASN A 14 35.59 -17.58 12.13
CA ASN A 14 35.16 -18.81 11.45
C ASN A 14 33.64 -18.90 11.33
N ALA A 15 32.90 -18.48 12.36
CA ALA A 15 31.48 -18.17 12.27
C ALA A 15 31.29 -16.78 11.64
N ARG A 16 31.95 -16.54 10.50
CA ARG A 16 31.33 -15.81 9.39
C ARG A 16 29.96 -16.46 9.13
N ILE A 17 28.98 -16.18 9.99
CA ILE A 17 27.56 -16.37 9.78
C ILE A 17 27.27 -15.41 8.65
N ALA A 18 27.53 -15.82 7.40
CA ALA A 18 27.13 -15.19 6.14
C ALA A 18 26.90 -13.67 6.23
N GLY A 19 27.82 -12.92 6.83
CA GLY A 19 27.51 -11.60 7.40
C GLY A 19 27.42 -10.48 6.37
N ALA A 20 27.61 -10.81 5.08
CA ALA A 20 27.81 -9.82 4.04
C ALA A 20 27.17 -10.17 2.69
N GLU A 21 26.30 -11.19 2.60
CA GLU A 21 25.27 -11.17 1.55
C GLU A 21 24.01 -10.55 2.15
N LYS A 22 24.08 -9.24 2.45
CA LYS A 22 22.92 -8.38 2.75
C LYS A 22 22.03 -8.37 1.50
N SER A 23 21.26 -9.44 1.32
CA SER A 23 20.66 -9.86 0.05
C SER A 23 20.03 -8.69 -0.71
N ARG A 24 20.68 -8.30 -1.82
CA ARG A 24 20.16 -7.33 -2.79
C ARG A 24 18.71 -7.66 -3.17
N LYS A 25 18.38 -8.96 -3.23
CA LYS A 25 17.02 -9.47 -3.44
C LYS A 25 16.04 -8.98 -2.38
N ARG A 26 16.39 -9.03 -1.08
CA ARG A 26 15.53 -8.53 0.01
C ARG A 26 15.32 -7.01 -0.07
N GLN A 27 16.33 -6.26 -0.49
CA GLN A 27 16.20 -4.82 -0.70
C GLN A 27 15.31 -4.50 -1.91
N LEU A 28 15.49 -5.20 -3.03
CA LEU A 28 14.63 -5.05 -4.20
C LEU A 28 13.19 -5.42 -3.86
N LEU A 29 12.97 -6.51 -3.14
CA LEU A 29 11.65 -6.97 -2.70
C LEU A 29 10.98 -5.97 -1.75
N PHE A 30 11.74 -5.35 -0.83
CA PHE A 30 11.23 -4.29 0.04
C PHE A 30 10.71 -3.07 -0.74
N HIS A 31 11.45 -2.62 -1.76
CA HIS A 31 11.03 -1.48 -2.59
C HIS A 31 9.89 -1.85 -3.55
N PHE A 32 9.96 -3.04 -4.14
CA PHE A 32 8.90 -3.60 -5.00
C PHE A 32 7.57 -3.66 -4.27
N THR A 33 7.55 -4.14 -3.02
CA THR A 33 6.31 -4.24 -2.25
C THR A 33 5.69 -2.88 -1.91
N ILE A 34 6.49 -1.82 -1.71
CA ILE A 34 5.97 -0.45 -1.53
C ILE A 34 5.25 0.01 -2.81
N ALA A 35 5.90 -0.14 -3.97
CA ALA A 35 5.29 0.19 -5.25
C ALA A 35 4.05 -0.67 -5.53
N GLY A 36 4.11 -1.96 -5.22
CA GLY A 36 3.04 -2.93 -5.41
C GLY A 36 1.79 -2.62 -4.57
N VAL A 37 1.95 -2.20 -3.32
CA VAL A 37 0.82 -1.75 -2.50
C VAL A 37 0.20 -0.46 -3.05
N ALA A 38 1.02 0.51 -3.46
CA ALA A 38 0.52 1.74 -4.09
C ALA A 38 -0.24 1.46 -5.39
N PHE A 39 0.27 0.53 -6.21
CA PHE A 39 -0.38 0.02 -7.41
C PHE A 39 -1.72 -0.64 -7.08
N ALA A 40 -1.77 -1.54 -6.09
CA ALA A 40 -2.99 -2.22 -5.66
C ALA A 40 -4.07 -1.24 -5.18
N ILE A 41 -3.71 -0.28 -4.33
CA ILE A 41 -4.63 0.76 -3.84
C ILE A 41 -5.15 1.60 -5.01
N SER A 42 -4.28 1.98 -5.95
CA SER A 42 -4.68 2.73 -7.14
C SER A 42 -5.66 1.95 -8.02
N LEU A 43 -5.40 0.66 -8.25
CA LEU A 43 -6.34 -0.19 -9.00
C LEU A 43 -7.69 -0.31 -8.30
N LEU A 44 -7.69 -0.56 -7.00
CA LEU A 44 -8.92 -0.68 -6.23
C LEU A 44 -9.72 0.63 -6.26
N TYR A 45 -9.04 1.78 -6.09
CA TYR A 45 -9.64 3.10 -6.19
C TYR A 45 -10.29 3.32 -7.56
N GLN A 46 -9.59 2.99 -8.64
CA GLN A 46 -10.09 3.18 -10.00
C GLN A 46 -11.23 2.22 -10.35
N ALA A 47 -11.12 0.94 -9.98
CA ALA A 47 -12.12 -0.08 -10.26
C ALA A 47 -13.43 0.15 -9.51
N MET A 48 -13.36 0.72 -8.31
CA MET A 48 -14.53 1.03 -7.50
C MET A 48 -15.43 2.10 -8.15
N ARG A 49 -14.86 3.12 -8.80
CA ARG A 49 -15.66 4.27 -9.31
C ARG A 49 -16.69 3.86 -10.38
N PRO A 50 -16.37 3.07 -11.42
CA PRO A 50 -17.39 2.61 -12.37
C PRO A 50 -18.45 1.72 -11.72
N ILE A 51 -18.08 0.88 -10.74
CA ILE A 51 -19.06 0.06 -10.00
C ILE A 51 -20.01 0.93 -9.19
N MET A 52 -19.49 1.97 -8.53
CA MET A 52 -20.34 2.93 -7.82
C MET A 52 -21.27 3.71 -8.75
N ARG A 53 -20.85 4.01 -9.99
CA ARG A 53 -21.72 4.59 -11.03
C ARG A 53 -22.86 3.67 -11.45
N LEU A 54 -22.68 2.36 -11.32
CA LEU A 54 -23.69 1.34 -11.56
C LEU A 54 -24.57 1.07 -10.33
N GLY A 55 -24.54 1.92 -9.29
CA GLY A 55 -25.32 1.70 -8.07
C GLY A 55 -24.56 0.93 -6.97
N GLY A 56 -23.28 0.66 -7.17
CA GLY A 56 -22.38 0.14 -6.13
C GLY A 56 -22.36 -1.38 -5.97
N MET A 57 -23.21 -2.09 -6.69
CA MET A 57 -23.27 -3.56 -6.68
C MET A 57 -23.40 -4.08 -8.11
N VAL A 58 -22.67 -5.15 -8.43
CA VAL A 58 -22.80 -5.87 -9.69
C VAL A 58 -22.73 -7.37 -9.43
N ALA A 59 -23.39 -8.15 -10.28
CA ALA A 59 -23.39 -9.61 -10.17
C ALA A 59 -23.32 -10.27 -11.55
N ALA A 60 -22.80 -11.49 -11.60
CA ALA A 60 -22.83 -12.34 -12.78
C ALA A 60 -23.21 -13.75 -12.39
N GLY A 61 -24.11 -14.36 -13.17
CA GLY A 61 -24.65 -15.68 -12.91
C GLY A 61 -25.58 -15.77 -11.69
N GLY A 62 -26.00 -17.00 -11.37
CA GLY A 62 -26.89 -17.29 -10.25
C GLY A 62 -28.37 -17.43 -10.64
N PRO A 63 -29.23 -17.87 -9.71
CA PRO A 63 -30.65 -18.12 -9.97
C PRO A 63 -31.54 -16.87 -9.85
N TYR A 64 -30.98 -15.71 -9.48
CA TYR A 64 -31.71 -14.48 -9.22
C TYR A 64 -31.62 -13.50 -10.39
N ALA A 65 -32.62 -12.63 -10.51
CA ALA A 65 -32.61 -11.54 -11.50
C ALA A 65 -31.49 -10.54 -11.17
N ILE A 66 -30.60 -10.32 -12.14
CA ILE A 66 -29.46 -9.41 -12.01
C ILE A 66 -29.88 -8.03 -12.50
N GLU A 67 -29.91 -7.04 -11.60
CA GLU A 67 -30.20 -5.64 -11.96
C GLU A 67 -29.03 -4.98 -12.73
N HIS A 68 -27.80 -5.25 -12.29
CA HIS A 68 -26.59 -4.69 -12.90
C HIS A 68 -25.58 -5.81 -13.23
N PRO A 69 -25.42 -6.17 -14.52
CA PRO A 69 -24.50 -7.22 -14.93
C PRO A 69 -23.05 -6.81 -14.65
N ALA A 70 -22.25 -7.73 -14.11
CA ALA A 70 -20.86 -7.46 -13.79
C ALA A 70 -20.01 -7.26 -15.05
N PRO A 71 -19.23 -6.16 -15.12
CA PRO A 71 -18.26 -5.99 -16.19
C PRO A 71 -17.22 -7.10 -16.21
N SER A 72 -16.73 -7.48 -17.39
CA SER A 72 -15.73 -8.55 -17.56
C SER A 72 -14.42 -8.29 -16.80
N TRP A 73 -14.09 -7.03 -16.49
CA TRP A 73 -12.89 -6.63 -15.76
C TRP A 73 -13.06 -6.58 -14.24
N VAL A 74 -14.25 -6.89 -13.69
CA VAL A 74 -14.54 -6.75 -12.24
C VAL A 74 -13.58 -7.55 -11.35
N TRP A 75 -12.96 -8.61 -11.89
CA TRP A 75 -11.95 -9.44 -11.22
C TRP A 75 -10.72 -8.65 -10.75
N ILE A 76 -10.46 -7.45 -11.31
CA ILE A 76 -9.39 -6.56 -10.86
C ILE A 76 -9.52 -6.24 -9.37
N MET A 77 -10.74 -6.07 -8.85
CA MET A 77 -10.96 -5.73 -7.44
C MET A 77 -10.40 -6.79 -6.48
N PRO A 78 -10.87 -8.05 -6.51
CA PRO A 78 -10.32 -9.08 -5.60
C PRO A 78 -8.83 -9.35 -5.86
N VAL A 79 -8.36 -9.32 -7.11
CA VAL A 79 -6.94 -9.52 -7.42
C VAL A 79 -6.07 -8.41 -6.84
N SER A 80 -6.49 -7.15 -6.94
CA SER A 80 -5.77 -6.01 -6.38
C SER A 80 -5.69 -6.09 -4.85
N ILE A 81 -6.77 -6.53 -4.18
CA ILE A 81 -6.80 -6.72 -2.72
C ILE A 81 -5.80 -7.80 -2.32
N LEU A 82 -5.87 -8.98 -2.93
CA LEU A 82 -4.98 -10.10 -2.62
C LEU A 82 -3.51 -9.76 -2.91
N PHE A 83 -3.24 -9.10 -4.03
CA PHE A 83 -1.90 -8.64 -4.39
C PHE A 83 -1.37 -7.58 -3.40
N GLY A 84 -2.21 -6.62 -3.02
CA GLY A 84 -1.87 -5.60 -2.03
C GLY A 84 -1.58 -6.21 -0.66
N MET A 85 -2.40 -7.16 -0.21
CA MET A 85 -2.17 -7.90 1.03
C MET A 85 -0.86 -8.70 0.98
N ALA A 86 -0.62 -9.45 -0.09
CA ALA A 86 0.63 -10.19 -0.28
C ALA A 86 1.85 -9.25 -0.21
N CYS A 87 1.80 -8.12 -0.93
CA CYS A 87 2.87 -7.12 -0.88
C CYS A 87 3.07 -6.55 0.52
N PHE A 88 2.00 -6.25 1.24
CA PHE A 88 2.06 -5.74 2.61
C PHE A 88 2.73 -6.74 3.56
N PHE A 89 2.28 -8.00 3.57
CA PHE A 89 2.86 -9.04 4.43
C PHE A 89 4.31 -9.33 4.08
N ILE A 90 4.66 -9.44 2.79
CA ILE A 90 6.06 -9.61 2.36
C ILE A 90 6.92 -8.45 2.84
N ASN A 91 6.40 -7.22 2.82
CA ASN A 91 7.13 -6.04 3.31
C ASN A 91 7.47 -6.14 4.80
N LEU A 92 6.56 -6.68 5.63
CA LEU A 92 6.81 -6.88 7.07
C LEU A 92 8.04 -7.76 7.33
N PHE A 93 8.21 -8.83 6.55
CA PHE A 93 9.37 -9.73 6.66
C PHE A 93 10.64 -9.15 5.99
N CYS A 94 10.49 -8.26 5.02
CA CYS A 94 11.60 -7.61 4.32
C CYS A 94 12.13 -6.35 5.02
N ARG A 95 11.39 -5.82 5.99
CA ARG A 95 11.71 -4.58 6.70
C ARG A 95 13.10 -4.63 7.35
N ARG A 96 13.87 -3.55 7.16
CA ARG A 96 15.13 -3.30 7.87
C ARG A 96 14.90 -2.23 8.94
N PRO A 97 15.39 -2.40 10.18
CA PRO A 97 15.19 -1.43 11.26
C PRO A 97 15.71 -0.02 10.93
N GLU A 98 16.82 0.05 10.19
CA GLU A 98 17.51 1.29 9.84
C GLU A 98 16.96 1.96 8.57
N ALA A 99 16.14 1.26 7.79
CA ALA A 99 15.62 1.80 6.53
C ALA A 99 14.40 2.71 6.76
N VAL A 100 14.28 3.74 5.93
CA VAL A 100 13.02 4.47 5.77
C VAL A 100 11.95 3.47 5.33
N ASN A 101 10.73 3.62 5.84
CA ASN A 101 9.62 2.80 5.41
C ASN A 101 8.33 3.62 5.32
N LEU A 102 7.83 3.82 4.11
CA LEU A 102 6.53 4.43 3.85
C LEU A 102 5.35 3.44 4.00
N MET A 103 5.59 2.14 4.18
CA MET A 103 4.53 1.13 4.30
C MET A 103 3.48 1.42 5.41
N PRO A 104 3.80 2.04 6.56
CA PRO A 104 2.77 2.46 7.51
C PRO A 104 1.72 3.43 6.93
N LEU A 105 2.06 4.17 5.86
CA LEU A 105 1.12 5.03 5.14
C LEU A 105 0.17 4.25 4.23
N ALA A 106 0.40 2.95 3.99
CA ALA A 106 -0.52 2.12 3.20
C ALA A 106 -1.92 2.07 3.83
N TRP A 107 -2.00 2.06 5.16
CA TRP A 107 -3.28 2.05 5.87
C TRP A 107 -4.05 3.38 5.67
N PRO A 108 -3.51 4.56 6.04
CA PRO A 108 -4.11 5.84 5.66
C PRO A 108 -4.40 5.96 4.16
N GLY A 109 -3.47 5.53 3.30
CA GLY A 109 -3.62 5.61 1.85
C GLY A 109 -4.82 4.81 1.35
N LEU A 110 -5.00 3.57 1.81
CA LEU A 110 -6.13 2.72 1.46
C LEU A 110 -7.44 3.35 1.92
N PHE A 111 -7.55 3.69 3.21
CA PHE A 111 -8.79 4.17 3.80
C PHE A 111 -9.19 5.54 3.30
N LEU A 112 -8.25 6.47 3.12
CA LEU A 112 -8.55 7.78 2.55
C LEU A 112 -8.96 7.67 1.07
N SER A 113 -8.37 6.74 0.31
CA SER A 113 -8.76 6.51 -1.08
C SER A 113 -10.18 5.95 -1.19
N LEU A 114 -10.52 4.95 -0.38
CA LEU A 114 -11.87 4.38 -0.32
C LEU A 114 -12.89 5.41 0.21
N GLY A 115 -12.54 6.11 1.29
CA GLY A 115 -13.36 7.15 1.88
C GLY A 115 -13.69 8.26 0.89
N TRP A 116 -12.70 8.68 0.07
CA TRP A 116 -12.93 9.66 -0.98
C TRP A 116 -13.98 9.22 -2.00
N ASN A 117 -13.88 7.98 -2.51
CA ASN A 117 -14.87 7.43 -3.43
C ASN A 117 -16.27 7.44 -2.78
N PHE A 118 -16.39 6.94 -1.56
CA PHE A 118 -17.67 6.93 -0.86
C PHE A 118 -18.26 8.33 -0.65
N LEU A 119 -17.45 9.32 -0.26
CA LEU A 119 -17.92 10.69 -0.06
C LEU A 119 -18.32 11.36 -1.37
N GLU A 120 -17.53 11.20 -2.43
CA GLU A 120 -17.82 11.75 -3.76
C GLU A 120 -19.17 11.23 -4.26
N PHE A 121 -19.37 9.91 -4.22
CA PHE A 121 -20.58 9.27 -4.69
C PHE A 121 -21.77 9.44 -3.73
N ALA A 122 -21.54 9.69 -2.43
CA ALA A 122 -22.60 9.98 -1.48
C ALA A 122 -23.30 11.32 -1.77
N LEU A 123 -22.52 12.32 -2.18
CA LEU A 123 -22.99 13.66 -2.51
C LEU A 123 -23.62 13.75 -3.90
N ALA A 124 -23.23 12.86 -4.82
CA ALA A 124 -23.74 12.81 -6.18
C ALA A 124 -23.96 11.34 -6.63
N PRO A 125 -24.94 10.62 -6.04
CA PRO A 125 -25.21 9.24 -6.39
C PRO A 125 -25.91 9.13 -7.77
N PRO A 126 -25.71 8.01 -8.49
CA PRO A 126 -26.44 7.73 -9.72
C PRO A 126 -27.92 7.50 -9.38
N GLY A 127 -28.76 8.48 -9.65
CA GLY A 127 -30.17 8.51 -9.22
C GLY A 127 -30.58 9.80 -8.50
N GLY A 128 -29.60 10.63 -8.11
CA GLY A 128 -29.83 11.91 -7.45
C GLY A 128 -30.11 11.78 -5.95
N GLY A 129 -30.13 12.92 -5.25
CA GLY A 129 -30.28 12.97 -3.80
C GLY A 129 -28.99 12.67 -3.04
N LEU A 130 -29.12 12.25 -1.78
CA LEU A 130 -28.00 11.95 -0.89
C LEU A 130 -28.01 10.48 -0.51
N ALA A 131 -26.91 9.76 -0.80
CA ALA A 131 -26.78 8.35 -0.41
C ALA A 131 -26.19 8.25 0.99
N TRP A 132 -27.05 8.25 2.01
CA TRP A 132 -26.66 8.19 3.44
C TRP A 132 -25.74 7.02 3.78
N GLY A 133 -25.99 5.83 3.22
CA GLY A 133 -25.14 4.66 3.46
C GLY A 133 -23.70 4.90 3.02
N TRP A 134 -23.52 5.46 1.83
CA TRP A 134 -22.20 5.81 1.31
C TRP A 134 -21.56 6.94 2.11
N LEU A 135 -22.35 7.92 2.56
CA LEU A 135 -21.83 9.02 3.38
C LEU A 135 -21.25 8.50 4.70
N ILE A 136 -21.98 7.65 5.40
CA ILE A 136 -21.54 7.06 6.67
C ILE A 136 -20.29 6.21 6.45
N CYS A 137 -20.27 5.34 5.43
CA CYS A 137 -19.09 4.56 5.09
C CYS A 137 -17.88 5.44 4.76
N GLY A 138 -18.07 6.51 3.99
CA GLY A 138 -17.03 7.46 3.63
C GLY A 138 -16.43 8.16 4.85
N MET A 139 -17.28 8.64 5.75
CA MET A 139 -16.84 9.27 7.00
C MET A 139 -16.06 8.31 7.90
N LEU A 140 -16.52 7.06 8.05
CA LEU A 140 -15.82 6.04 8.83
C LEU A 140 -14.44 5.74 8.25
N PHE A 141 -14.32 5.61 6.93
CA PHE A 141 -13.02 5.39 6.29
C PHE A 141 -12.09 6.60 6.42
N VAL A 142 -12.61 7.82 6.31
CA VAL A 142 -11.81 9.03 6.56
C VAL A 142 -11.31 9.06 8.01
N LEU A 143 -12.12 8.66 8.99
CA LEU A 143 -11.67 8.56 10.38
C LEU A 143 -10.60 7.48 10.56
N MET A 144 -10.81 6.28 10.00
CA MET A 144 -9.88 5.16 10.09
C MET A 144 -8.53 5.43 9.42
N GLY A 145 -8.51 6.20 8.33
CA GLY A 145 -7.28 6.59 7.63
C GLY A 145 -6.65 7.87 8.17
N GLY A 146 -7.47 8.86 8.51
CA GLY A 146 -7.04 10.18 8.95
C GLY A 146 -6.51 10.21 10.37
N LEU A 147 -7.13 9.49 11.31
CA LEU A 147 -6.69 9.51 12.71
C LEU A 147 -5.25 8.98 12.89
N PRO A 148 -4.85 7.81 12.33
CA PRO A 148 -3.46 7.36 12.40
C PRO A 148 -2.49 8.35 11.75
N LEU A 149 -2.90 9.01 10.65
CA LEU A 149 -2.07 10.00 9.97
C LEU A 149 -1.82 11.24 10.84
N LEU A 150 -2.85 11.74 11.52
CA LEU A 150 -2.74 12.88 12.44
C LEU A 150 -1.86 12.55 13.65
N LEU A 151 -2.02 11.36 14.22
CA LEU A 151 -1.19 10.91 15.35
C LEU A 151 0.28 10.69 14.95
N ALA A 152 0.53 10.20 13.73
CA ALA A 152 1.87 9.99 13.22
C ALA A 152 2.59 11.27 12.74
N PHE A 153 1.87 12.39 12.61
CA PHE A 153 2.42 13.62 12.02
C PHE A 153 3.59 14.21 12.83
N LYS A 154 3.42 14.35 14.15
CA LYS A 154 4.47 14.87 15.06
C LYS A 154 5.75 14.01 15.05
N PRO A 155 5.69 12.68 15.34
CA PRO A 155 6.89 11.86 15.35
C PRO A 155 7.55 11.75 13.97
N ALA A 156 6.77 11.75 12.89
CA ALA A 156 7.33 11.78 11.54
C ALA A 156 8.12 13.07 11.27
N ARG A 157 7.58 14.23 11.67
CA ARG A 157 8.25 15.53 11.52
C ARG A 157 9.53 15.62 12.34
N GLU A 158 9.51 15.15 13.58
CA GLU A 158 10.69 15.11 14.45
C GLU A 158 11.78 14.19 13.86
N LYS A 159 11.39 13.02 13.36
CA LYS A 159 12.31 12.09 12.69
C LYS A 159 12.92 12.70 11.42
N ILE A 160 12.15 13.42 10.61
CA ILE A 160 12.67 14.11 9.43
C ILE A 160 13.66 15.21 9.84
N ARG A 161 13.32 15.98 10.89
CA ARG A 161 14.15 17.06 11.40
C ARG A 161 15.48 16.55 11.96
N SER A 162 15.47 15.48 12.75
CA SER A 162 16.70 14.90 13.31
C SER A 162 17.64 14.40 12.22
N ARG A 163 17.12 13.79 11.15
CA ARG A 163 17.94 13.36 10.00
C ARG A 163 18.59 14.52 9.25
N LEU A 164 17.85 15.62 9.07
CA LEU A 164 18.40 16.83 8.46
C LEU A 164 19.49 17.44 9.33
N GLN A 165 19.30 17.46 10.66
CA GLN A 165 20.32 17.92 11.62
C GLN A 165 21.56 17.02 11.63
N ASN A 166 21.39 15.71 11.44
CA ASN A 166 22.48 14.74 11.37
C ASN A 166 23.19 14.70 10.00
N GLY A 167 22.76 15.51 9.02
CA GLY A 167 23.33 15.52 7.67
C GLY A 167 23.03 14.29 6.81
N GLU A 168 22.07 13.44 7.21
CA GLU A 168 21.76 12.16 6.53
C GLU A 168 20.98 12.32 5.22
N GLY A 169 20.43 13.51 4.95
CA GLY A 169 19.65 13.82 3.75
C GLY A 169 18.27 13.13 3.67
N LEU A 170 17.50 13.48 2.63
CA LEU A 170 16.13 12.95 2.40
C LEU A 170 16.02 12.04 1.16
N SER A 171 17.14 11.76 0.49
CA SER A 171 17.18 10.92 -0.72
C SER A 171 16.43 9.57 -0.57
N PRO A 172 16.52 8.84 0.56
CA PRO A 172 15.78 7.59 0.72
C PRO A 172 14.25 7.77 0.74
N TYR A 173 13.74 8.88 1.30
CA TYR A 173 12.31 9.20 1.25
C TYR A 173 11.88 9.56 -0.16
N ALA A 174 12.66 10.39 -0.86
CA ALA A 174 12.37 10.78 -2.24
C ALA A 174 12.28 9.57 -3.17
N PHE A 175 13.21 8.62 -3.04
CA PHE A 175 13.18 7.38 -3.81
C PHE A 175 11.93 6.54 -3.53
N GLN A 176 11.51 6.40 -2.26
CA GLN A 176 10.27 5.68 -1.95
C GLN A 176 9.02 6.40 -2.45
N TRP A 177 8.98 7.73 -2.41
CA TRP A 177 7.88 8.49 -3.00
C TRP A 177 7.83 8.34 -4.52
N LEU A 178 8.97 8.27 -5.21
CA LEU A 178 9.00 7.95 -6.65
C LEU A 178 8.45 6.55 -6.93
N LEU A 179 8.74 5.56 -6.08
CA LEU A 179 8.17 4.21 -6.20
C LEU A 179 6.66 4.19 -5.96
N VAL A 180 6.17 4.94 -4.97
CA VAL A 180 4.73 5.11 -4.71
C VAL A 180 4.06 5.77 -5.92
N ALA A 181 4.61 6.88 -6.42
CA ALA A 181 4.09 7.58 -7.59
C ALA A 181 4.11 6.69 -8.84
N GLY A 182 5.18 5.93 -9.05
CA GLY A 182 5.29 4.93 -10.11
C GLY A 182 4.23 3.84 -9.99
N GLY A 183 4.00 3.31 -8.78
CA GLY A 183 2.94 2.33 -8.52
C GLY A 183 1.55 2.88 -8.84
N VAL A 184 1.24 4.10 -8.40
CA VAL A 184 -0.03 4.78 -8.72
C VAL A 184 -0.18 5.01 -10.22
N TYR A 185 0.84 5.54 -10.88
CA TYR A 185 0.81 5.80 -12.32
C TYR A 185 0.59 4.50 -13.11
N LEU A 186 1.32 3.43 -12.78
CA LEU A 186 1.14 2.12 -13.40
C LEU A 186 -0.26 1.56 -13.14
N GLY A 187 -0.82 1.75 -11.94
CA GLY A 187 -2.20 1.35 -11.62
C GLY A 187 -3.21 2.04 -12.52
N ILE A 188 -3.08 3.35 -12.70
CA ILE A 188 -3.94 4.14 -13.59
C ILE A 188 -3.82 3.67 -15.04
N VAL A 189 -2.60 3.50 -15.55
CA VAL A 189 -2.35 3.08 -16.93
C VAL A 189 -2.87 1.66 -17.18
N PHE A 190 -2.58 0.73 -16.26
CA PHE A 190 -3.07 -0.64 -16.34
C PHE A 190 -4.59 -0.68 -16.35
N PHE A 191 -5.25 0.01 -15.42
CA PHE A 191 -6.70 0.04 -15.37
C PHE A 191 -7.31 0.57 -16.67
N ARG A 192 -6.75 1.66 -17.22
CA ARG A 192 -7.18 2.20 -18.52
C ARG A 192 -6.98 1.23 -19.66
N SER A 193 -5.91 0.43 -19.66
CA SER A 193 -5.66 -0.57 -20.71
C SER A 193 -6.59 -1.78 -20.66
N VAL A 194 -7.21 -2.05 -19.51
CA VAL A 194 -8.13 -3.18 -19.34
C VAL A 194 -9.59 -2.76 -19.48
N VAL A 195 -9.92 -1.52 -19.12
CA VAL A 195 -11.31 -1.00 -19.09
C VAL A 195 -11.64 -0.08 -20.27
N GLY A 196 -10.65 0.58 -20.87
CA GLY A 196 -10.82 1.41 -22.06
C GLY A 196 -10.74 0.57 -23.33
#